data_AF-A0AAU9K321-F1
#
_entry.id   AF-A0AAU9K321-F1
#
_cell.length_a   1.000
_cell.length_b   1.000
_cell.length_c   1.000
_cell.angle_alpha   90.00
_cell.angle_beta   90.00
_cell.angle_gamma   90.00
#
_symmetry.space_group_name_H-M   'P 1'
#
loop_
_entity.id
_entity.type
_entity.pdbx_description
1 polymer ?
#
loop_
_entity_poly.entity_id
_entity_poly.type
_entity_poly.pdbx_seq_one_letter_code
_entity_poly.pdbx_strand_id
1 'polypeptide(L)'
;MDGPQSIDENYEGNCPQCNFHFEGFKQARAHMAKFHNFTPVCPICSKTEKSTKRLSYHLRTDHPRCSYCSVRFLHREEYYLHNLVKHIEEIIVSNKLLNVINRFEKRCRLCGLKFSKRCYAHLHLQYAHPLLKPFFSNLRSS
;
A
#
# COMPACT_ATOMS: atom_id res chain seq x y z
N MET A 1 13.57 27.36 5.18
CA MET A 1 13.98 26.09 4.52
C MET A 1 12.71 25.33 4.28
N ASP A 2 12.01 25.73 3.23
CA ASP A 2 10.62 25.35 3.01
C ASP A 2 10.60 24.03 2.24
N GLY A 3 10.00 23.02 2.86
CA GLY A 3 9.98 21.65 2.35
C GLY A 3 9.21 21.51 1.03
N PRO A 4 9.37 20.38 0.31
CA PRO A 4 8.76 20.17 -1.00
C PRO A 4 7.22 20.14 -0.91
N GLN A 5 6.58 21.21 -1.40
CA GLN A 5 5.12 21.34 -1.50
C GLN A 5 4.58 20.53 -2.69
N SER A 6 3.55 19.72 -2.45
CA SER A 6 2.81 18.95 -3.46
C SER A 6 1.76 19.80 -4.18
N ILE A 7 1.64 19.68 -5.51
CA ILE A 7 0.54 20.23 -6.29
C ILE A 7 -0.60 19.20 -6.27
N ASP A 8 -1.72 19.51 -5.59
CA ASP A 8 -2.92 18.68 -5.59
C ASP A 8 -3.91 19.09 -6.70
N GLU A 9 -5.04 18.38 -6.79
CA GLU A 9 -6.07 18.57 -7.83
C GLU A 9 -6.89 19.87 -7.64
N ASN A 10 -6.63 20.66 -6.58
CA ASN A 10 -7.39 21.88 -6.25
C ASN A 10 -6.51 23.14 -6.34
N TYR A 11 -5.46 23.08 -7.15
CA TYR A 11 -4.44 24.11 -7.21
C TYR A 11 -4.93 25.40 -7.90
N GLU A 12 -4.99 26.50 -7.15
CA GLU A 12 -5.28 27.85 -7.64
C GLU A 12 -4.32 28.19 -8.79
N GLY A 13 -4.81 28.84 -9.85
CA GLY A 13 -4.14 28.95 -11.14
C GLY A 13 -2.76 29.63 -11.18
N ASN A 14 -2.08 29.90 -10.07
CA ASN A 14 -0.77 30.56 -10.04
C ASN A 14 0.24 29.78 -9.18
N CYS A 15 1.51 29.73 -9.60
CA CYS A 15 2.62 29.12 -8.87
C CYS A 15 2.84 29.79 -7.50
N PRO A 16 3.11 29.07 -6.39
CA PRO A 16 3.19 29.70 -5.07
C PRO A 16 4.58 30.29 -4.82
N GLN A 17 5.57 29.95 -5.66
CA GLN A 17 6.97 30.34 -5.53
C GLN A 17 7.34 31.49 -6.47
N CYS A 18 6.68 31.62 -7.62
CA CYS A 18 6.97 32.67 -8.59
C CYS A 18 5.73 33.36 -9.19
N ASN A 19 4.53 33.03 -8.70
CA ASN A 19 3.24 33.59 -9.15
C ASN A 19 2.95 33.41 -10.65
N PHE A 20 3.64 32.49 -11.33
CA PHE A 20 3.39 32.17 -12.73
C PHE A 20 2.00 31.55 -12.91
N HIS A 21 1.19 32.12 -13.81
CA HIS A 21 -0.17 31.67 -14.08
C HIS A 21 -0.21 30.39 -14.94
N PHE A 22 -1.15 29.50 -14.65
CA PHE A 22 -1.41 28.25 -15.32
C PHE A 22 -2.86 28.20 -15.81
N GLU A 23 -3.06 27.79 -17.06
CA GLU A 23 -4.37 27.45 -17.64
C GLU A 23 -4.87 26.07 -17.18
N GLY A 24 -4.04 25.32 -16.44
CA GLY A 24 -4.46 24.06 -15.83
C GLY A 24 -3.34 23.22 -15.22
N PHE A 25 -3.76 22.14 -14.55
CA PHE A 25 -2.88 21.27 -13.75
C PHE A 25 -1.68 20.68 -14.51
N LYS A 26 -1.83 20.37 -15.81
CA LYS A 26 -0.72 19.86 -16.63
C LYS A 26 0.39 20.91 -16.79
N GLN A 27 0.01 22.17 -17.00
CA GLN A 27 0.96 23.28 -17.14
C GLN A 27 1.61 23.61 -15.79
N ALA A 28 0.82 23.63 -14.71
CA ALA A 28 1.32 23.78 -13.34
C ALA A 28 2.39 22.73 -13.01
N ARG A 29 2.10 21.45 -13.28
CA ARG A 29 3.05 20.35 -13.05
C ARG A 29 4.32 20.49 -13.89
N ALA A 30 4.19 20.83 -15.18
CA ALA A 30 5.34 20.98 -16.07
C ALA A 30 6.25 22.15 -15.63
N HIS A 31 5.64 23.28 -15.26
CA HIS A 31 6.34 24.43 -14.72
C HIS A 31 7.09 24.09 -13.44
N MET A 32 6.40 23.48 -12.46
CA MET A 32 7.02 23.13 -11.17
C MET A 32 8.16 22.13 -11.33
N ALA A 33 8.04 21.15 -12.24
CA ALA A 33 9.11 20.21 -12.56
C ALA A 33 10.32 20.91 -13.20
N LYS A 34 10.09 21.91 -14.06
CA LYS A 34 11.14 22.61 -14.82
C LYS A 34 11.85 23.70 -14.02
N PHE A 35 11.12 24.46 -13.23
CA PHE A 35 11.62 25.69 -12.59
C PHE A 35 11.79 25.56 -11.07
N HIS A 36 11.11 24.59 -10.44
CA HIS A 36 11.10 24.45 -8.98
C HIS A 36 11.56 23.06 -8.51
N ASN A 37 12.24 22.29 -9.38
CA ASN A 37 12.74 20.94 -9.09
C ASN A 37 11.71 20.05 -8.37
N PHE A 38 10.45 20.14 -8.82
CA PHE A 38 9.35 19.43 -8.17
C PHE A 38 9.60 17.93 -8.19
N THR A 39 9.80 17.37 -7.00
CA THR A 39 9.91 15.95 -6.79
C THR A 39 8.67 15.46 -6.05
N PRO A 40 7.91 14.51 -6.60
CA PRO A 40 6.70 14.02 -5.96
C PRO A 40 7.03 13.34 -4.63
N VAL A 41 6.33 13.76 -3.58
CA VAL A 41 6.49 13.25 -2.22
C VAL A 41 5.33 12.31 -1.88
N CYS A 42 5.62 11.21 -1.20
CA CYS A 42 4.59 10.32 -0.70
C CYS A 42 3.80 10.98 0.44
N PRO A 43 2.47 11.10 0.35
CA PRO A 43 1.66 11.70 1.41
C PRO A 43 1.54 10.82 2.68
N ILE A 44 2.06 9.58 2.66
CA ILE A 44 1.91 8.61 3.76
C ILE A 44 3.21 8.49 4.56
N CYS A 45 4.36 8.45 3.88
CA CYS A 45 5.66 8.28 4.53
C CYS A 45 6.67 9.39 4.21
N SER A 46 6.24 10.44 3.52
CA SER A 46 7.05 11.60 3.13
C SER A 46 8.28 11.27 2.26
N LYS A 47 8.35 10.06 1.71
CA LYS A 47 9.43 9.66 0.80
C LYS A 47 9.34 10.43 -0.51
N THR A 48 10.44 11.06 -0.90
CA THR A 48 10.59 11.72 -2.20
C THR A 48 10.88 10.71 -3.30
N GLU A 49 10.12 10.79 -4.39
CA GLU A 49 10.30 9.95 -5.57
C GLU A 49 10.74 10.78 -6.77
N LYS A 50 11.52 10.18 -7.66
CA LYS A 50 12.10 10.87 -8.83
C LYS A 50 11.09 11.20 -9.93
N SER A 51 9.89 10.63 -9.87
CA SER A 51 8.82 10.90 -10.84
C SER A 51 7.46 10.47 -10.32
N THR A 52 6.40 11.02 -10.89
CA THR A 52 5.01 10.71 -10.50
C THR A 52 4.68 9.24 -10.73
N LYS A 53 5.19 8.64 -11.82
CA LYS A 53 5.05 7.20 -12.09
C LYS A 53 5.68 6.35 -10.98
N ARG A 54 6.84 6.79 -10.44
CA ARG A 54 7.50 6.10 -9.32
C ARG A 54 6.74 6.28 -8.03
N LEU A 55 6.19 7.47 -7.76
CA LEU A 55 5.27 7.69 -6.64
C LEU A 55 4.02 6.79 -6.74
N SER A 56 3.38 6.69 -7.91
CA SER A 56 2.22 5.79 -8.09
C SER A 56 2.58 4.32 -7.88
N TYR A 57 3.77 3.89 -8.31
CA TYR A 57 4.26 2.54 -8.06
C TYR A 57 4.49 2.31 -6.56
N HIS A 58 5.22 3.21 -5.89
CA HIS A 58 5.48 3.19 -4.45
C HIS A 58 4.17 3.11 -3.63
N LEU A 59 3.21 3.99 -3.95
CA LEU A 59 1.89 4.00 -3.33
C LEU A 59 1.08 2.71 -3.55
N ARG A 60 1.42 1.89 -4.55
CA ARG A 60 0.74 0.61 -4.81
C ARG A 60 1.46 -0.55 -4.12
N THR A 61 2.79 -0.52 -4.06
CA THR A 61 3.59 -1.64 -3.53
C THR A 61 3.78 -1.58 -2.03
N ASP A 62 3.95 -0.37 -1.50
CA ASP A 62 4.42 -0.12 -0.14
C ASP A 62 3.29 0.35 0.76
N HIS A 63 2.29 1.05 0.19
CA HIS A 63 1.12 1.56 0.90
C HIS A 63 -0.19 0.98 0.36
N PRO A 64 -0.50 -0.29 0.67
CA PRO A 64 -1.69 -0.95 0.14
C PRO A 64 -2.98 -0.18 0.47
N ARG A 65 -3.94 -0.24 -0.45
CA ARG A 65 -5.28 0.36 -0.32
C ARG A 65 -6.31 -0.77 -0.16
N CYS A 66 -7.15 -0.70 0.85
CA CYS A 66 -8.27 -1.61 1.04
C CYS A 66 -9.22 -1.53 -0.17
N SER A 67 -9.52 -2.68 -0.78
CA SER A 67 -10.46 -2.74 -1.90
C SER A 67 -11.92 -2.56 -1.49
N TYR A 68 -12.23 -2.75 -0.20
CA TYR A 68 -13.60 -2.70 0.32
C TYR A 68 -13.95 -1.28 0.83
N CYS A 69 -13.05 -0.65 1.58
CA CYS A 69 -13.29 0.67 2.18
C CYS A 69 -12.30 1.76 1.74
N SER A 70 -11.41 1.49 0.78
CA SER A 70 -10.47 2.46 0.21
C SER A 70 -9.42 3.07 1.15
N VAL A 71 -9.36 2.65 2.42
CA VAL A 71 -8.33 3.10 3.38
C VAL A 71 -6.93 2.69 2.90
N ARG A 72 -5.96 3.60 3.05
CA ARG A 72 -4.54 3.35 2.75
C ARG A 72 -3.77 3.12 4.06
N PHE A 73 -2.78 2.23 4.01
CA PHE A 73 -2.00 1.83 5.18
C PHE A 73 -0.52 2.18 5.00
N LEU A 74 0.16 2.47 6.11
CA LEU A 74 1.60 2.72 6.10
C LEU A 74 2.34 1.43 5.81
N HIS A 75 1.90 0.33 6.42
CA HIS A 75 2.51 -0.99 6.31
C HIS A 75 1.52 -2.07 5.84
N ARG A 76 2.05 -3.17 5.28
CA ARG A 76 1.21 -4.27 4.78
C ARG A 76 0.53 -5.02 5.91
N GLU A 77 1.21 -5.17 7.03
CA GLU A 77 0.76 -5.84 8.24
C GLU A 77 -0.54 -5.19 8.75
N GLU A 78 -0.59 -3.86 8.81
CA GLU A 78 -1.78 -3.09 9.17
C GLU A 78 -2.95 -3.33 8.21
N TYR A 79 -2.67 -3.34 6.90
CA TYR A 79 -3.66 -3.64 5.88
C TYR A 79 -4.26 -5.05 6.04
N TYR A 80 -3.42 -6.05 6.34
CA TYR A 80 -3.90 -7.41 6.55
C TYR A 80 -4.71 -7.54 7.83
N LEU A 81 -4.27 -6.93 8.93
CA LEU A 81 -5.02 -6.92 10.19
C LEU A 81 -6.36 -6.22 10.00
N HIS A 82 -6.39 -5.06 9.35
CA HIS A 82 -7.62 -4.35 9.01
C HIS A 82 -8.59 -5.25 8.25
N ASN A 83 -8.12 -5.91 7.19
CA ASN A 83 -8.93 -6.82 6.40
C ASN A 83 -9.47 -8.00 7.22
N LEU A 84 -8.65 -8.60 8.09
CA LEU A 84 -9.08 -9.71 8.95
C LEU A 84 -10.06 -9.30 10.04
N VAL A 85 -10.02 -8.05 10.52
CA VAL A 85 -10.90 -7.60 11.61
C VAL A 85 -12.17 -6.95 11.07
N LYS A 86 -12.09 -6.26 9.92
CA LYS A 86 -13.18 -5.46 9.36
C LYS A 86 -13.87 -6.06 8.16
N HIS A 87 -13.18 -6.94 7.41
CA HIS A 87 -13.66 -7.46 6.14
C HIS A 87 -13.55 -9.00 6.03
N ILE A 88 -13.56 -9.71 7.17
CA ILE A 88 -13.35 -11.17 7.19
C ILE A 88 -14.41 -11.92 6.41
N GLU A 89 -15.67 -11.49 6.49
CA GLU A 89 -16.78 -12.13 5.80
C GLU A 89 -16.62 -11.98 4.28
N GLU A 90 -16.30 -10.78 3.79
CA GLU A 90 -16.07 -10.49 2.37
C GLU A 90 -14.84 -11.24 1.83
N ILE A 91 -13.81 -11.46 2.66
CA ILE A 91 -12.60 -12.21 2.31
C ILE A 91 -12.89 -13.71 2.20
N ILE A 92 -13.73 -14.25 3.09
CA ILE A 92 -14.17 -15.65 3.06
C ILE A 92 -15.03 -15.89 1.81
N VAL A 93 -16.05 -15.07 1.58
CA VAL A 93 -16.97 -15.19 0.44
C VAL A 93 -16.22 -15.10 -0.89
N SER A 94 -15.21 -14.23 -0.98
CA SER A 94 -14.43 -14.07 -2.22
C SER A 94 -13.36 -15.15 -2.45
N ASN A 95 -13.24 -16.18 -1.59
CA ASN A 95 -12.18 -17.20 -1.64
C ASN A 95 -10.74 -16.62 -1.67
N LYS A 96 -10.56 -15.32 -1.38
CA LYS A 96 -9.25 -14.66 -1.33
C LYS A 96 -8.41 -15.19 -0.17
N LEU A 97 -9.05 -15.64 0.91
CA LEU A 97 -8.38 -16.29 2.04
C LEU A 97 -7.57 -17.51 1.59
N LEU A 98 -8.15 -18.36 0.72
CA LEU A 98 -7.46 -19.52 0.16
C LEU A 98 -6.23 -19.09 -0.66
N ASN A 99 -6.27 -17.97 -1.38
CA ASN A 99 -5.10 -17.46 -2.10
C ASN A 99 -4.03 -16.82 -1.21
N VAL A 100 -4.41 -16.19 -0.09
CA VAL A 100 -3.47 -15.66 0.91
C VAL A 100 -2.75 -16.80 1.64
N ILE A 101 -3.46 -17.92 1.86
CA ILE A 101 -2.97 -19.10 2.57
C ILE A 101 -2.24 -20.09 1.63
N ASN A 102 -2.74 -20.34 0.42
CA ASN A 102 -2.18 -21.31 -0.54
C ASN A 102 -1.07 -20.77 -1.44
N ARG A 103 -0.78 -19.46 -1.43
CA ARG A 103 0.37 -18.91 -2.17
C ARG A 103 1.62 -19.06 -1.29
N PHE A 104 2.16 -20.28 -1.25
CA PHE A 104 3.27 -20.73 -0.40
C PHE A 104 4.60 -20.01 -0.67
N GLU A 105 4.71 -18.79 -0.18
CA GLU A 105 5.94 -18.02 -0.14
C GLU A 105 6.75 -18.36 1.11
N LYS A 106 8.07 -18.20 1.04
CA LYS A 106 8.99 -18.26 2.19
C LYS A 106 8.85 -17.02 3.11
N ARG A 107 7.67 -16.41 3.14
CA ARG A 107 7.39 -15.17 3.84
C ARG A 107 5.93 -15.16 4.27
N CYS A 108 5.67 -14.89 5.54
CA CYS A 108 4.32 -14.63 6.01
C CYS A 108 3.85 -13.29 5.45
N ARG A 109 2.69 -13.27 4.79
CA ARG A 109 2.11 -12.02 4.30
C ARG A 109 1.51 -11.19 5.43
N LEU A 110 1.08 -11.80 6.53
CA LEU A 110 0.45 -11.10 7.66
C LEU A 110 1.44 -10.32 8.54
N CYS A 111 2.64 -10.87 8.79
CA CYS A 111 3.64 -10.26 9.68
C CYS A 111 5.01 -10.02 9.02
N GLY A 112 5.14 -10.31 7.72
CA GLY A 112 6.37 -10.09 6.96
C GLY A 112 7.52 -11.08 7.25
N LEU A 113 7.38 -11.95 8.26
CA LEU A 113 8.42 -12.87 8.72
C LEU A 113 8.87 -13.81 7.60
N LYS A 114 10.19 -13.96 7.43
CA LYS A 114 10.79 -14.83 6.39
C LYS A 114 11.13 -16.20 6.98
N PHE A 115 11.02 -17.23 6.15
CA PHE A 115 11.27 -18.61 6.52
C PHE A 115 12.26 -19.24 5.55
N SER A 116 13.14 -20.11 6.06
CA SER A 116 14.06 -20.88 5.22
C SER A 116 13.32 -21.88 4.32
N LYS A 117 12.19 -22.43 4.81
CA LYS A 117 11.35 -23.44 4.14
C LYS A 117 9.88 -23.04 4.14
N ARG A 118 9.13 -23.51 3.13
CA ARG A 118 7.68 -23.29 3.00
C ARG A 118 6.88 -23.92 4.14
N CYS A 119 7.25 -25.11 4.60
CA CYS A 119 6.57 -25.79 5.71
C CYS A 119 6.62 -24.98 7.02
N TYR A 120 7.69 -24.23 7.26
CA TYR A 120 7.77 -23.34 8.43
C TYR A 120 6.87 -22.12 8.31
N ALA A 121 6.70 -21.57 7.11
CA ALA A 121 5.71 -20.51 6.87
C ALA A 121 4.29 -21.04 7.12
N HIS A 122 4.01 -22.28 6.72
CA HIS A 122 2.73 -22.93 6.98
C HIS A 122 2.47 -23.14 8.48
N LEU A 123 3.41 -23.73 9.21
CA LEU A 123 3.31 -23.88 10.66
C LEU A 123 3.15 -22.53 11.36
N HIS A 124 3.89 -21.51 10.93
CA HIS A 124 3.74 -20.17 11.45
C HIS A 124 2.31 -19.64 11.30
N LEU A 125 1.68 -19.80 10.13
CA LEU A 125 0.29 -19.35 9.94
C LEU A 125 -0.70 -20.06 10.87
N GLN A 126 -0.44 -21.33 11.23
CA GLN A 126 -1.29 -22.11 12.12
C GLN A 126 -1.20 -21.65 13.59
N TYR A 127 -0.02 -21.24 14.06
CA TYR A 127 0.22 -20.99 15.49
C TYR A 127 0.40 -19.52 15.85
N ALA A 128 0.95 -18.70 14.95
CA ALA A 128 1.22 -17.28 15.20
C ALA A 128 0.04 -16.36 14.86
N HIS A 129 -0.97 -16.88 14.14
CA HIS A 129 -2.17 -16.15 13.79
C HIS A 129 -3.42 -16.92 14.24
N PRO A 130 -3.78 -16.88 15.53
CA PRO A 130 -4.88 -17.67 16.12
C PRO A 130 -6.22 -17.49 15.42
N LEU A 131 -6.47 -16.31 14.85
CA LEU A 131 -7.67 -16.01 14.07
C LEU A 131 -7.77 -16.84 12.77
N LEU A 132 -6.65 -17.37 12.28
CA LEU A 132 -6.63 -18.26 11.12
C LEU A 132 -6.70 -19.75 11.48
N LYS A 133 -6.56 -20.10 12.77
CA LYS A 133 -6.54 -21.49 13.25
C LYS A 133 -7.74 -22.34 12.77
N PRO A 134 -8.98 -21.83 12.71
CA PRO A 134 -10.14 -22.59 12.21
C PRO A 134 -10.05 -22.99 10.72
N PHE A 135 -9.22 -22.29 9.93
CA PHE A 135 -9.10 -22.53 8.49
C PHE A 135 -8.03 -23.59 8.15
N PHE A 136 -7.14 -23.92 9.10
CA PHE A 136 -6.06 -24.89 8.90
C PHE A 136 -6.36 -26.28 9.47
N SER A 137 -7.38 -26.41 10.33
CA SER A 137 -7.80 -27.69 10.90
C SER A 137 -8.40 -28.65 9.87
N ASN A 138 -8.87 -28.14 8.71
CA ASN A 138 -9.52 -28.93 7.66
C ASN A 138 -8.59 -29.41 6.53
N LEU A 139 -7.30 -29.06 6.56
CA LEU A 139 -6.32 -29.45 5.52
C LEU A 139 -5.52 -30.72 5.87
N ARG A 140 -5.91 -31.46 6.90
CA ARG A 140 -5.23 -32.68 7.38
C ARG A 140 -5.92 -33.99 6.97
N SER A 141 -6.83 -33.94 6.01
CA SER A 141 -7.59 -35.11 5.53
C SER A 141 -7.57 -35.20 4.00
N SER A 142 -6.42 -35.52 3.41
CA SER A 142 -6.27 -36.19 2.10
C SER A 142 -4.83 -36.66 1.94
#